data_AF-A0A8H2ZWC9-F1
#
_entry.id   AF-A0A8H2ZWC9-F1
#
_cell.length_a   1.000
_cell.length_b   1.000
_cell.length_c   1.000
_cell.angle_alpha   90.00
_cell.angle_beta   90.00
_cell.angle_gamma   90.00
#
_symmetry.space_group_name_H-M   'P 1'
#
loop_
_entity.id
_entity.type
_entity.pdbx_description
1 polymer ?
#
loop_
_entity_poly.entity_id
_entity_poly.type
_entity_poly.pdbx_seq_one_letter_code
_entity_poly.pdbx_strand_id
1 'polypeptide(L)'
;MRLSSLALTSVWLAVSVVAQQPAWAQCGGKCIAGFDQLLKETEAFGAVRCSSGGTTCVSGSTCVKVNDYYYQCLPGASQTTPTGSTSTTQVSTGTSTSSAPSATGTQIRAVQDPVYHLYLQNSGGTPVLASESTSGRFVINGSIALVSGSTNLYLNINTSTTSYKPLTFAPTASTLNWGLEGDTIITTNASPYGRQLNFLACTTSTTGSYRVYLQTGNDLPSGSTCSTITLHLPCLC
;
A
#
# COMPACT_ATOMS: atom_id res chain seq x y z
N MET A 1 -48.97 60.96 1.44
CA MET A 1 -48.26 60.03 2.35
C MET A 1 -47.50 59.03 1.49
N ARG A 2 -46.17 59.18 1.37
CA ARG A 2 -45.30 58.22 0.67
C ARG A 2 -44.64 57.35 1.75
N LEU A 3 -44.99 56.07 1.82
CA LEU A 3 -44.30 55.10 2.68
C LEU A 3 -43.04 54.61 1.96
N SER A 4 -41.87 54.98 2.49
CA SER A 4 -40.58 54.40 2.09
C SER A 4 -40.37 53.09 2.84
N SER A 5 -40.38 51.96 2.12
CA SER A 5 -39.97 50.65 2.64
C SER A 5 -38.45 50.58 2.70
N LEU A 6 -37.88 50.49 3.91
CA LEU A 6 -36.51 50.06 4.13
C LEU A 6 -36.42 48.53 4.08
N ALA A 7 -35.61 47.99 3.17
CA ALA A 7 -35.24 46.58 3.15
C ALA A 7 -34.02 46.36 4.07
N LEU A 8 -34.18 45.58 5.15
CA LEU A 8 -33.07 45.07 5.94
C LEU A 8 -32.43 43.88 5.21
N THR A 9 -31.18 44.03 4.78
CA THR A 9 -30.36 42.92 4.29
C THR A 9 -29.63 42.25 5.45
N SER A 10 -30.05 41.03 5.78
CA SER A 10 -29.42 40.16 6.78
C SER A 10 -28.08 39.62 6.25
N VAL A 11 -26.96 40.04 6.86
CA VAL A 11 -25.64 39.47 6.59
C VAL A 11 -25.45 38.23 7.45
N TRP A 12 -25.42 37.05 6.83
CA TRP A 12 -25.05 35.80 7.49
C TRP A 12 -23.52 35.69 7.52
N LEU A 13 -22.91 35.74 8.70
CA LEU A 13 -21.53 35.28 8.89
C LEU A 13 -21.51 33.75 8.83
N ALA A 14 -20.98 33.18 7.75
CA ALA A 14 -20.66 31.76 7.68
C ALA A 14 -19.37 31.50 8.46
N VAL A 15 -19.48 30.94 9.66
CA VAL A 15 -18.32 30.43 10.41
C VAL A 15 -17.95 29.08 9.79
N SER A 16 -16.81 29.02 9.09
CA SER A 16 -16.27 27.77 8.55
C SER A 16 -15.72 26.91 9.71
N VAL A 17 -16.36 25.77 9.98
CA VAL A 17 -15.82 24.75 10.88
C VAL A 17 -14.64 24.08 10.18
N VAL A 18 -13.42 24.29 10.67
CA VAL A 18 -12.23 23.56 10.20
C VAL A 18 -12.28 22.17 10.82
N ALA A 19 -12.53 21.14 10.00
CA ALA A 19 -12.59 19.76 10.45
C ALA A 19 -11.21 19.27 10.95
N GLN A 20 -11.11 18.92 12.23
CA GLN A 20 -9.91 18.32 12.79
C GLN A 20 -9.74 16.87 12.32
N GLN A 21 -8.52 16.48 11.97
CA GLN A 21 -8.22 15.11 11.52
C GLN A 21 -7.95 14.18 12.71
N PRO A 22 -8.48 12.94 12.70
CA PRO A 22 -8.21 11.98 13.76
C PRO A 22 -6.72 11.59 13.76
N ALA A 23 -6.25 11.04 14.88
CA ALA A 23 -4.92 10.45 14.94
C ALA A 23 -4.74 9.45 13.79
N TRP A 24 -3.55 9.45 13.21
CA TRP A 24 -3.13 8.65 12.05
C TRP A 24 -3.72 9.05 10.70
N ALA A 25 -4.60 10.07 10.62
CA ALA A 25 -5.07 10.58 9.33
C ALA A 25 -4.03 11.48 8.64
N GLN A 26 -4.13 11.58 7.31
CA GLN A 26 -3.30 12.47 6.52
C GLN A 26 -3.68 13.93 6.81
N CYS A 27 -2.69 14.74 7.15
CA CYS A 27 -2.87 16.15 7.53
C CYS A 27 -2.16 17.12 6.57
N GLY A 28 -1.44 16.61 5.55
CA GLY A 28 -0.77 17.42 4.53
C GLY A 28 0.01 16.62 3.46
N GLY A 29 0.54 17.34 2.47
CA GLY A 29 1.36 16.82 1.36
C GLY A 29 1.79 17.93 0.39
N LYS A 30 2.95 17.81 -0.26
CA LYS A 30 3.42 18.80 -1.25
C LYS A 30 2.51 18.77 -2.47
N CYS A 31 1.92 19.91 -2.78
CA CYS A 31 1.20 20.08 -4.03
C CYS A 31 2.17 19.99 -5.20
N ILE A 32 1.90 19.07 -6.11
CA ILE A 32 2.56 19.05 -7.40
C ILE A 32 1.97 20.22 -8.20
N ALA A 33 2.79 21.25 -8.43
CA ALA A 33 2.47 22.29 -9.40
C ALA A 33 2.80 21.77 -10.81
N GLY A 34 1.82 21.82 -11.71
CA GLY A 34 2.06 21.90 -13.16
C GLY A 34 1.97 20.60 -13.97
N PHE A 35 0.83 20.42 -14.66
CA PHE A 35 0.86 20.28 -16.12
C PHE A 35 -0.24 21.21 -16.66
N ASP A 36 0.16 22.46 -16.93
CA ASP A 36 -0.70 23.46 -17.58
C ASP A 36 -0.82 23.10 -19.07
N GLN A 37 -2.05 23.15 -19.59
CA GLN A 37 -2.43 23.72 -20.89
C GLN A 37 -3.60 22.96 -21.54
N LEU A 38 -4.83 23.33 -21.20
CA LEU A 38 -5.84 23.87 -22.13
C LEU A 38 -7.20 23.98 -21.41
N LEU A 39 -7.54 25.19 -20.96
CA LEU A 39 -8.77 25.91 -21.29
C LEU A 39 -8.72 27.26 -20.56
N LYS A 40 -8.39 28.31 -21.31
CA LYS A 40 -8.71 29.69 -20.93
C LYS A 40 -10.21 29.86 -20.98
N GLU A 41 -10.80 30.27 -19.86
CA GLU A 41 -11.61 31.49 -19.73
C GLU A 41 -12.12 31.53 -18.27
N THR A 42 -11.47 32.30 -17.38
CA THR A 42 -11.81 33.69 -17.04
C THR A 42 -12.54 33.73 -15.68
N GLU A 43 -11.78 34.15 -14.66
CA GLU A 43 -12.19 34.88 -13.44
C GLU A 43 -12.89 34.11 -12.30
N ALA A 44 -12.09 33.35 -11.54
CA ALA A 44 -12.04 33.49 -10.09
C ALA A 44 -10.65 33.06 -9.58
N PHE A 45 -9.94 34.01 -8.97
CA PHE A 45 -8.59 33.88 -8.47
C PHE A 45 -8.32 32.55 -7.73
N GLY A 46 -7.62 31.65 -8.42
CA GLY A 46 -6.50 30.88 -7.88
C GLY A 46 -6.74 29.97 -6.67
N ALA A 47 -7.82 29.20 -6.63
CA ALA A 47 -7.89 28.06 -5.72
C ALA A 47 -7.22 26.84 -6.37
N VAL A 48 -5.88 26.78 -6.33
CA VAL A 48 -5.22 25.47 -6.33
C VAL A 48 -5.87 24.69 -5.19
N ARG A 49 -6.49 23.53 -5.44
CA ARG A 49 -6.86 22.59 -4.36
C ARG A 49 -5.59 21.91 -3.86
N CYS A 50 -4.67 22.74 -3.41
CA CYS A 50 -3.71 22.41 -2.40
C CYS A 50 -4.48 22.34 -1.11
N SER A 51 -4.40 21.22 -0.41
CA SER A 51 -4.54 21.27 1.04
C SER A 51 -3.30 22.00 1.60
N SER A 52 -3.21 23.30 1.33
CA SER A 52 -2.16 24.15 1.87
C SER A 52 -2.57 24.50 3.30
N GLY A 53 -2.03 23.73 4.24
CA GLY A 53 -1.82 24.13 5.62
C GLY A 53 -3.09 24.46 6.41
N GLY A 54 -3.59 23.49 7.17
CA GLY A 54 -4.60 23.79 8.18
C GLY A 54 -5.43 22.63 8.72
N THR A 55 -5.13 21.36 8.42
CA THR A 55 -5.79 20.27 9.16
C THR A 55 -5.14 20.12 10.52
N THR A 56 -5.64 20.89 11.48
CA THR A 56 -5.34 20.73 12.88
C THR A 56 -5.70 19.31 13.26
N CYS A 57 -4.72 18.53 13.72
CA CYS A 57 -5.03 17.23 14.28
C CYS A 57 -5.91 17.41 15.53
N VAL A 58 -6.68 16.40 15.88
CA VAL A 58 -7.37 16.35 17.18
C VAL A 58 -6.38 16.62 18.32
N SER A 59 -6.88 17.24 19.40
CA SER A 59 -6.05 17.59 20.57
C SER A 59 -5.24 16.39 21.06
N GLY A 60 -3.93 16.58 21.25
CA GLY A 60 -2.98 15.52 21.60
C GLY A 60 -2.26 14.86 20.41
N SER A 61 -2.57 15.27 19.17
CA SER A 61 -1.85 14.85 17.96
C SER A 61 -1.27 16.06 17.22
N THR A 62 -0.14 15.86 16.54
CA THR A 62 0.54 16.89 15.75
C THR A 62 0.72 16.40 14.32
N CYS A 63 0.60 17.29 13.33
CA CYS A 63 0.82 16.94 11.94
C CYS A 63 2.33 16.82 11.67
N VAL A 64 2.81 15.59 11.48
CA VAL A 64 4.24 15.28 11.27
C VAL A 64 4.48 14.89 9.82
N LYS A 65 5.56 15.40 9.22
CA LYS A 65 5.98 15.02 7.87
C LYS A 65 6.51 13.58 7.87
N VAL A 66 5.94 12.72 7.03
CA VAL A 66 6.42 11.35 6.81
C VAL A 66 7.31 11.31 5.56
N ASN A 67 6.88 11.98 4.48
CA ASN A 67 7.69 12.19 3.29
C ASN A 67 7.27 13.50 2.60
N ASP A 68 7.88 13.81 1.46
CA ASP A 68 7.61 15.06 0.72
C ASP A 68 6.15 15.18 0.26
N TYR A 69 5.45 14.07 0.05
CA TYR A 69 4.07 14.05 -0.44
C TYR A 69 3.04 13.72 0.66
N TYR A 70 3.47 13.37 1.88
CA TYR A 70 2.60 12.83 2.93
C TYR A 70 2.99 13.32 4.33
N TYR A 71 2.02 13.91 5.02
CA TYR A 71 2.09 14.32 6.42
C TYR A 71 0.95 13.63 7.18
N GLN A 72 1.23 13.12 8.38
CA GLN A 72 0.29 12.33 9.19
C GLN A 72 0.12 12.93 10.58
N CYS A 73 -1.11 12.93 11.10
CA CYS A 73 -1.38 13.28 12.49
C CYS A 73 -0.83 12.19 13.42
N LEU A 74 0.28 12.46 14.10
CA LEU A 74 0.87 11.54 15.06
C LEU A 74 0.63 12.02 16.51
N PRO A 75 0.28 11.14 17.45
CA PRO A 75 0.21 11.50 18.87
C PRO A 75 1.60 11.89 19.39
N GLY A 76 1.72 13.07 19.99
CA GLY A 76 3.00 13.62 20.44
C GLY A 76 2.91 14.19 21.86
N ALA A 77 3.44 13.46 22.84
CA ALA A 77 3.67 13.95 24.19
C ALA A 77 4.63 15.16 24.16
N SER A 78 4.36 16.14 25.04
CA SER A 78 5.11 17.40 25.16
C SER A 78 6.63 17.21 25.28
N GLN A 79 7.35 18.17 24.67
CA GLN A 79 8.80 18.30 24.60
C GLN A 79 9.52 18.31 25.97
N THR A 80 10.76 17.83 25.98
CA THR A 80 11.87 18.60 26.57
C THR A 80 13.16 18.38 25.77
N THR A 81 13.88 19.50 25.63
CA THR A 81 14.99 19.93 24.75
C THR A 81 16.29 19.07 24.75
N PRO A 82 17.17 19.16 23.71
CA PRO A 82 18.22 18.18 23.42
C PRO A 82 19.60 18.55 23.97
N THR A 83 20.48 17.56 24.18
CA THR A 83 21.96 17.67 24.13
C THR A 83 22.58 16.27 24.12
N GLY A 84 23.58 16.05 23.26
CA GLY A 84 24.68 15.12 23.53
C GLY A 84 24.75 13.86 22.67
N SER A 85 25.59 13.89 21.64
CA SER A 85 26.12 12.73 20.91
C SER A 85 26.93 11.82 21.84
N THR A 86 26.74 10.50 21.79
CA THR A 86 27.78 9.47 21.99
C THR A 86 27.29 8.11 21.48
N SER A 87 28.18 7.45 20.73
CA SER A 87 28.10 6.08 20.21
C SER A 87 28.20 5.03 21.33
N THR A 88 27.28 4.05 21.34
CA THR A 88 27.56 2.71 21.90
C THR A 88 26.58 1.65 21.37
N THR A 89 27.16 0.51 21.02
CA THR A 89 26.56 -0.78 20.66
C THR A 89 25.74 -1.39 21.80
N GLN A 90 24.47 -1.77 21.58
CA GLN A 90 23.85 -2.89 22.32
C GLN A 90 22.56 -3.46 21.68
N VAL A 91 22.64 -4.76 21.40
CA VAL A 91 21.68 -5.84 21.71
C VAL A 91 20.18 -5.58 21.44
N SER A 92 19.69 -6.22 20.39
CA SER A 92 18.27 -6.38 20.07
C SER A 92 17.58 -7.30 21.08
N THR A 93 16.80 -6.73 21.99
CA THR A 93 15.84 -7.47 22.83
C THR A 93 14.57 -7.69 22.01
N GLY A 94 14.39 -8.90 21.49
CA GLY A 94 13.20 -9.32 20.78
C GLY A 94 11.96 -9.19 21.67
N THR A 95 11.04 -8.32 21.27
CA THR A 95 9.67 -8.35 21.78
C THR A 95 8.86 -9.18 20.78
N SER A 96 8.75 -10.47 21.08
CA SER A 96 7.84 -11.39 20.43
C SER A 96 6.46 -11.19 21.05
N THR A 97 5.52 -10.56 20.34
CA THR A 97 4.11 -10.75 20.66
C THR A 97 3.65 -12.02 19.95
N SER A 98 3.75 -13.15 20.66
CA SER A 98 3.17 -14.42 20.23
C SER A 98 1.64 -14.32 20.25
N SER A 99 1.04 -13.81 19.19
CA SER A 99 -0.37 -14.06 18.91
C SER A 99 -0.53 -15.50 18.41
N ALA A 100 -1.28 -16.29 19.16
CA ALA A 100 -1.60 -17.69 18.90
C ALA A 100 -2.06 -17.97 17.46
N PRO A 101 -1.85 -19.19 16.92
CA PRO A 101 -2.14 -19.50 15.53
C PRO A 101 -3.65 -19.46 15.30
N SER A 102 -4.12 -18.41 14.64
CA SER A 102 -5.44 -18.43 14.02
C SER A 102 -5.37 -19.35 12.81
N ALA A 103 -6.29 -20.30 12.68
CA ALA A 103 -6.45 -21.13 11.48
C ALA A 103 -6.99 -20.31 10.27
N THR A 104 -6.60 -19.05 10.18
CA THR A 104 -6.99 -18.03 9.22
C THR A 104 -5.70 -17.59 8.55
N GLY A 105 -5.46 -17.97 7.30
CA GLY A 105 -4.17 -17.82 6.61
C GLY A 105 -3.46 -16.47 6.78
N THR A 106 -2.17 -16.42 6.45
CA THR A 106 -1.34 -15.21 6.55
C THR A 106 -1.46 -14.34 5.30
N GLN A 107 -1.20 -13.04 5.41
CA GLN A 107 -1.09 -12.21 4.21
C GLN A 107 0.27 -12.45 3.53
N ILE A 108 0.39 -12.02 2.28
CA ILE A 108 1.67 -11.99 1.55
C ILE A 108 1.80 -10.58 1.00
N ARG A 109 2.95 -9.94 1.19
CA ARG A 109 3.20 -8.54 0.78
C ARG A 109 4.54 -8.38 0.09
N ALA A 110 4.72 -7.30 -0.64
CA ALA A 110 6.03 -6.87 -1.12
C ALA A 110 6.69 -5.89 -0.13
N VAL A 111 8.03 -5.91 -0.08
CA VAL A 111 8.83 -5.14 0.88
C VAL A 111 9.77 -4.13 0.22
N GLN A 112 9.61 -3.92 -1.09
CA GLN A 112 10.39 -2.95 -1.87
C GLN A 112 9.49 -2.06 -2.72
N ASP A 113 9.96 -0.85 -3.01
CA ASP A 113 9.35 0.03 -4.00
C ASP A 113 9.36 -0.60 -5.41
N PRO A 114 8.38 -0.29 -6.28
CA PRO A 114 7.27 0.68 -6.11
C PRO A 114 6.02 0.08 -5.43
N VAL A 115 6.12 -1.14 -4.91
CA VAL A 115 4.98 -1.92 -4.39
C VAL A 115 5.07 -2.18 -2.89
N TYR A 116 5.84 -1.36 -2.18
CA TYR A 116 6.01 -1.45 -0.73
C TYR A 116 4.64 -1.39 -0.04
N HIS A 117 4.37 -2.34 0.88
CA HIS A 117 3.06 -2.50 1.55
C HIS A 117 1.86 -2.74 0.63
N LEU A 118 2.10 -3.25 -0.58
CA LEU A 118 1.03 -3.85 -1.37
C LEU A 118 0.95 -5.35 -1.11
N TYR A 119 -0.27 -5.85 -1.10
CA TYR A 119 -0.63 -7.18 -0.65
C TYR A 119 -1.15 -8.03 -1.78
N LEU A 120 -0.75 -9.30 -1.79
CA LEU A 120 -1.17 -10.27 -2.79
C LEU A 120 -2.66 -10.55 -2.64
N GLN A 121 -3.37 -10.47 -3.75
CA GLN A 121 -4.81 -10.70 -3.82
C GLN A 121 -5.23 -11.26 -5.17
N ASN A 122 -6.45 -11.79 -5.20
CA ASN A 122 -7.05 -12.31 -6.41
C ASN A 122 -7.87 -11.23 -7.13
N SER A 123 -7.54 -10.95 -8.39
CA SER A 123 -8.33 -10.14 -9.31
C SER A 123 -8.75 -11.01 -10.49
N GLY A 124 -9.95 -11.61 -10.40
CA GLY A 124 -10.51 -12.42 -11.49
C GLY A 124 -9.65 -13.63 -11.92
N GLY A 125 -8.98 -14.28 -10.98
CA GLY A 125 -8.05 -15.39 -11.25
C GLY A 125 -6.60 -14.93 -11.50
N THR A 126 -6.37 -13.61 -11.60
CA THR A 126 -5.03 -13.04 -11.72
C THR A 126 -4.50 -12.63 -10.34
N PRO A 127 -3.27 -13.02 -9.97
CA PRO A 127 -2.60 -12.48 -8.81
C PRO A 127 -2.11 -11.06 -9.07
N VAL A 128 -2.54 -10.14 -8.21
CA VAL A 128 -2.10 -8.75 -8.21
C VAL A 128 -1.65 -8.33 -6.82
N LEU A 129 -0.78 -7.33 -6.74
CA LEU A 129 -0.48 -6.57 -5.54
C LEU A 129 -1.31 -5.30 -5.53
N ALA A 130 -2.07 -5.06 -4.47
CA ALA A 130 -2.82 -3.82 -4.26
C ALA A 130 -3.01 -3.52 -2.75
N SER A 131 -3.95 -2.65 -2.42
CA SER A 131 -4.22 -2.21 -1.04
C SER A 131 -4.48 -3.38 -0.08
N GLU A 132 -4.01 -3.23 1.16
CA GLU A 132 -4.28 -4.16 2.25
C GLU A 132 -5.77 -4.46 2.47
N SER A 133 -6.63 -3.46 2.25
CA SER A 133 -8.09 -3.59 2.42
C SER A 133 -8.71 -4.69 1.56
N THR A 134 -8.04 -5.08 0.47
CA THR A 134 -8.47 -6.14 -0.44
C THR A 134 -7.53 -7.35 -0.43
N SER A 135 -6.63 -7.43 0.55
CA SER A 135 -5.63 -8.49 0.68
C SER A 135 -6.24 -9.88 0.78
N GLY A 136 -5.60 -10.85 0.11
CA GLY A 136 -5.86 -12.26 0.36
C GLY A 136 -5.29 -12.74 1.69
N ARG A 137 -5.80 -13.87 2.19
CA ARG A 137 -5.24 -14.64 3.30
C ARG A 137 -4.85 -16.02 2.77
N PHE A 138 -3.63 -16.45 3.04
CA PHE A 138 -3.00 -17.60 2.39
C PHE A 138 -2.55 -18.65 3.39
N VAL A 139 -2.82 -19.91 3.09
CA VAL A 139 -2.22 -21.06 3.76
C VAL A 139 -1.09 -21.59 2.88
N ILE A 140 0.10 -21.73 3.44
CA ILE A 140 1.30 -22.14 2.73
C ILE A 140 1.75 -23.49 3.26
N ASN A 141 1.66 -24.52 2.42
CA ASN A 141 2.08 -25.89 2.75
C ASN A 141 2.33 -26.68 1.46
N GLY A 142 3.47 -26.46 0.82
CA GLY A 142 3.78 -26.97 -0.53
C GLY A 142 3.01 -26.27 -1.65
N SER A 143 1.74 -25.95 -1.42
CA SER A 143 0.95 -25.03 -2.23
C SER A 143 0.72 -23.70 -1.50
N ILE A 144 0.32 -22.66 -2.22
CA ILE A 144 -0.16 -21.39 -1.63
C ILE A 144 -1.66 -21.31 -1.92
N ALA A 145 -2.47 -21.51 -0.88
CA ALA A 145 -3.93 -21.54 -0.97
C ALA A 145 -4.51 -20.23 -0.43
N LEU A 146 -5.14 -19.44 -1.29
CA LEU A 146 -6.01 -18.32 -0.93
C LEU A 146 -7.27 -18.87 -0.24
N VAL A 147 -7.44 -18.51 1.03
CA VAL A 147 -8.64 -18.79 1.82
C VAL A 147 -9.76 -17.88 1.31
N SER A 148 -10.69 -18.46 0.54
CA SER A 148 -11.77 -17.73 -0.12
C SER A 148 -13.11 -18.37 0.20
N GLY A 149 -13.56 -18.25 1.47
CA GLY A 149 -14.93 -18.51 1.96
C GLY A 149 -15.57 -19.85 1.59
N SER A 150 -15.98 -20.01 0.33
CA SER A 150 -16.63 -21.19 -0.23
C SER A 150 -15.66 -22.25 -0.77
N THR A 151 -14.51 -21.85 -1.33
CA THR A 151 -13.52 -22.78 -1.89
C THR A 151 -12.18 -22.09 -1.99
N ASN A 152 -11.10 -22.79 -1.61
CA ASN A 152 -9.76 -22.23 -1.74
C ASN A 152 -9.36 -22.11 -3.22
N LEU A 153 -8.62 -21.05 -3.54
CA LEU A 153 -7.94 -20.90 -4.83
C LEU A 153 -6.44 -21.04 -4.61
N TYR A 154 -5.74 -21.69 -5.52
CA TYR A 154 -4.32 -21.98 -5.40
C TYR A 154 -3.51 -21.14 -6.37
N LEU A 155 -2.44 -20.54 -5.88
CA LEU A 155 -1.48 -19.82 -6.71
C LEU A 155 -0.65 -20.84 -7.49
N ASN A 156 -0.83 -20.84 -8.80
CA ASN A 156 -0.17 -21.76 -9.71
C ASN A 156 0.75 -21.01 -10.68
N ILE A 157 1.86 -21.65 -11.03
CA ILE A 157 2.80 -21.20 -12.04
C ILE A 157 2.40 -21.83 -13.37
N ASN A 158 2.07 -20.99 -14.36
CA ASN A 158 1.81 -21.45 -15.71
C ASN A 158 3.11 -21.60 -16.50
N THR A 159 3.13 -22.56 -17.41
CA THR A 159 4.25 -22.77 -18.32
C THR A 159 4.31 -21.65 -19.36
N SER A 160 5.51 -21.13 -19.60
CA SER A 160 5.80 -20.14 -20.64
C SER A 160 7.23 -20.32 -21.13
N THR A 161 7.51 -19.96 -22.38
CA THR A 161 8.86 -19.95 -22.96
C THR A 161 9.70 -18.78 -22.42
N THR A 162 9.07 -17.67 -22.05
CA THR A 162 9.71 -16.50 -21.43
C THR A 162 10.18 -16.80 -20.01
N SER A 163 11.20 -16.12 -19.52
CA SER A 163 11.68 -16.31 -18.15
C SER A 163 10.74 -15.76 -17.06
N TYR A 164 9.84 -14.83 -17.41
CA TYR A 164 8.71 -14.47 -16.54
C TYR A 164 7.58 -15.50 -16.72
N LYS A 165 7.20 -16.20 -15.64
CA LYS A 165 6.12 -17.19 -15.64
C LYS A 165 4.82 -16.55 -15.16
N PRO A 166 3.73 -16.60 -15.96
CA PRO A 166 2.43 -16.14 -15.53
C PRO A 166 1.96 -16.91 -14.31
N LEU A 167 1.41 -16.20 -13.33
CA LEU A 167 0.78 -16.79 -12.17
C LEU A 167 -0.75 -16.69 -12.30
N THR A 168 -1.46 -17.67 -11.75
CA THR A 168 -2.93 -17.70 -11.73
C THR A 168 -3.46 -18.27 -10.42
N PHE A 169 -4.62 -17.81 -9.99
CA PHE A 169 -5.43 -18.44 -8.95
C PHE A 169 -6.46 -19.38 -9.59
N ALA A 170 -6.39 -20.67 -9.26
CA ALA A 170 -7.31 -21.68 -9.77
C ALA A 170 -7.80 -22.64 -8.67
N PRO A 171 -8.94 -23.33 -8.81
CA PRO A 171 -9.48 -24.22 -7.78
C PRO A 171 -8.61 -25.45 -7.46
N THR A 172 -7.65 -25.80 -8.33
CA THR A 172 -6.76 -26.96 -8.17
C THR A 172 -5.32 -26.50 -8.01
N ALA A 173 -4.60 -27.05 -7.04
CA ALA A 173 -3.17 -26.84 -6.89
C ALA A 173 -2.39 -27.67 -7.91
N SER A 174 -1.86 -27.02 -8.96
CA SER A 174 -0.93 -27.63 -9.90
C SER A 174 0.53 -27.36 -9.53
N THR A 175 0.79 -26.31 -8.75
CA THR A 175 2.11 -26.03 -8.18
C THR A 175 2.17 -26.45 -6.72
N LEU A 176 3.01 -27.45 -6.43
CA LEU A 176 3.13 -28.09 -5.11
C LEU A 176 4.51 -27.89 -4.47
N ASN A 177 5.35 -27.05 -5.06
CA ASN A 177 6.73 -26.81 -4.63
C ASN A 177 6.94 -25.36 -4.18
N TRP A 178 5.90 -24.71 -3.67
CA TRP A 178 6.03 -23.45 -2.93
C TRP A 178 6.60 -23.71 -1.54
N GLY A 179 7.35 -22.75 -1.02
CA GLY A 179 7.94 -22.83 0.31
C GLY A 179 8.26 -21.46 0.88
N LEU A 180 8.89 -21.48 2.05
CA LEU A 180 9.37 -20.30 2.75
C LEU A 180 10.86 -20.46 3.06
N GLU A 181 11.60 -19.38 2.89
CA GLU A 181 12.92 -19.22 3.48
C GLU A 181 12.89 -17.99 4.39
N GLY A 182 12.90 -18.24 5.71
CA GLY A 182 12.50 -17.22 6.67
C GLY A 182 11.03 -16.84 6.44
N ASP A 183 10.79 -15.58 6.13
CA ASP A 183 9.48 -15.05 5.74
C ASP A 183 9.29 -14.93 4.22
N THR A 184 10.32 -15.21 3.43
CA THR A 184 10.34 -14.98 1.98
C THR A 184 9.66 -16.14 1.25
N ILE A 185 8.73 -15.82 0.36
CA ILE A 185 8.07 -16.78 -0.53
C ILE A 185 9.06 -17.24 -1.60
N ILE A 186 9.20 -18.55 -1.74
CA ILE A 186 10.07 -19.16 -2.74
C ILE A 186 9.39 -20.32 -3.47
N THR A 187 9.89 -20.65 -4.66
CA THR A 187 9.81 -22.05 -5.13
C THR A 187 10.98 -22.82 -4.51
N THR A 188 10.76 -24.08 -4.13
CA THR A 188 11.81 -24.95 -3.58
C THR A 188 12.68 -25.57 -4.69
N ASN A 189 13.81 -26.17 -4.32
CA ASN A 189 14.68 -26.90 -5.27
C ASN A 189 13.95 -28.04 -6.02
N ALA A 190 12.84 -28.54 -5.49
CA ALA A 190 12.04 -29.58 -6.14
C ALA A 190 11.11 -29.05 -7.25
N SER A 191 10.99 -27.72 -7.39
CA SER A 191 10.25 -27.09 -8.48
C SER A 191 10.92 -27.38 -9.83
N PRO A 192 10.15 -27.54 -10.93
CA PRO A 192 10.69 -27.59 -12.29
C PRO A 192 11.53 -26.36 -12.69
N TYR A 193 11.37 -25.26 -11.95
CA TYR A 193 12.11 -24.01 -12.16
C TYR A 193 13.27 -23.82 -11.17
N GLY A 194 13.57 -24.83 -10.35
CA GLY A 194 14.52 -24.75 -9.25
C GLY A 194 14.07 -23.77 -8.16
N ARG A 195 15.00 -23.39 -7.28
CA ARG A 195 14.74 -22.41 -6.23
C ARG A 195 14.71 -20.98 -6.79
N GLN A 196 13.55 -20.34 -6.72
CA GLN A 196 13.33 -18.97 -7.16
C GLN A 196 12.74 -18.15 -6.02
N LEU A 197 13.21 -16.91 -5.88
CA LEU A 197 12.73 -15.93 -4.89
C LEU A 197 12.28 -14.61 -5.54
N ASN A 198 12.61 -14.43 -6.81
CA ASN A 198 12.38 -13.19 -7.54
C ASN A 198 11.02 -13.24 -8.22
N PHE A 199 10.26 -12.17 -8.04
CA PHE A 199 9.00 -11.94 -8.72
C PHE A 199 9.09 -10.64 -9.51
N LEU A 200 8.26 -10.50 -10.54
CA LEU A 200 8.04 -9.20 -11.17
C LEU A 200 6.71 -8.63 -10.69
N ALA A 201 6.71 -7.36 -10.32
CA ALA A 201 5.51 -6.55 -10.16
C ALA A 201 5.40 -5.59 -11.34
N CYS A 202 4.38 -5.78 -12.18
CA CYS A 202 4.18 -5.01 -13.40
C CYS A 202 2.95 -4.11 -13.29
N THR A 203 3.08 -2.84 -13.68
CA THR A 203 1.96 -1.89 -13.69
C THR A 203 0.79 -2.40 -14.53
N THR A 204 -0.42 -2.34 -13.99
CA THR A 204 -1.65 -2.61 -14.75
C THR A 204 -2.29 -1.31 -15.25
N SER A 205 -3.39 -1.41 -16.02
CA SER A 205 -4.21 -0.25 -16.37
C SER A 205 -4.90 0.40 -15.17
N THR A 206 -4.96 -0.28 -14.03
CA THR A 206 -5.52 0.23 -12.77
C THR A 206 -4.40 0.79 -11.90
N THR A 207 -4.48 2.09 -11.59
CA THR A 207 -3.54 2.76 -10.69
C THR A 207 -3.49 2.06 -9.33
N GLY A 208 -2.28 1.82 -8.81
CA GLY A 208 -2.09 1.15 -7.52
C GLY A 208 -2.28 -0.36 -7.55
N SER A 209 -2.43 -0.98 -8.72
CA SER A 209 -2.47 -2.43 -8.88
C SER A 209 -1.35 -2.92 -9.81
N TYR A 210 -0.63 -3.94 -9.34
CA TYR A 210 0.51 -4.51 -10.03
C TYR A 210 0.31 -6.01 -10.25
N ARG A 211 0.41 -6.47 -11.49
CA ARG A 211 0.34 -7.89 -11.82
C ARG A 211 1.63 -8.59 -11.42
N VAL A 212 1.51 -9.79 -10.85
CA VAL A 212 2.65 -10.55 -10.35
C VAL A 212 3.01 -11.70 -11.29
N TYR A 213 4.32 -11.87 -11.53
CA TYR A 213 4.90 -13.00 -12.26
C TYR A 213 6.03 -13.61 -11.43
N LEU A 214 6.28 -14.90 -11.59
CA LEU A 214 7.52 -15.51 -11.09
C LEU A 214 8.63 -15.22 -12.09
N GLN A 215 9.80 -14.77 -11.64
CA GLN A 215 10.94 -14.51 -12.52
C GLN A 215 11.96 -15.64 -12.38
N THR A 216 12.28 -16.30 -13.50
CA THR A 216 13.29 -17.38 -13.58
C THR A 216 14.51 -16.97 -14.42
N GLY A 217 14.58 -15.72 -14.87
CA GLY A 217 15.63 -15.14 -15.71
C GLY A 217 15.51 -13.62 -15.77
N ASN A 218 15.62 -13.02 -16.96
CA ASN A 218 15.67 -11.56 -17.11
C ASN A 218 14.65 -10.98 -18.11
N ASP A 219 13.81 -11.80 -18.75
CA ASP A 219 12.77 -11.33 -19.65
C ASP A 219 11.73 -10.50 -18.89
N LEU A 220 11.20 -9.48 -19.55
CA LEU A 220 10.14 -8.62 -19.03
C LEU A 220 8.94 -8.61 -19.98
N PRO A 221 7.69 -8.61 -19.46
CA PRO A 221 6.50 -8.42 -20.27
C PRO A 221 6.55 -7.11 -21.09
N SER A 222 6.16 -7.17 -22.36
CA SER A 222 6.03 -5.97 -23.20
C SER A 222 4.79 -5.15 -22.81
N GLY A 223 4.87 -3.83 -22.96
CA GLY A 223 3.72 -2.93 -22.74
C GLY A 223 3.40 -2.61 -21.27
N SER A 224 4.21 -3.07 -20.32
CA SER A 224 4.10 -2.73 -18.90
C SER A 224 5.47 -2.41 -18.30
N THR A 225 5.52 -1.50 -17.34
CA THR A 225 6.73 -1.27 -16.53
C THR A 225 6.73 -2.27 -15.38
N CYS A 226 7.83 -3.01 -15.25
CA CYS A 226 7.97 -4.05 -14.23
C CYS A 226 9.18 -3.78 -13.34
N SER A 227 9.05 -4.12 -12.07
CA SER A 227 10.15 -4.10 -11.10
C SER A 227 10.33 -5.47 -10.47
N THR A 228 11.57 -5.90 -10.31
CA THR A 228 11.88 -7.14 -9.57
C THR A 228 11.68 -6.91 -8.09
N ILE A 229 10.93 -7.80 -7.45
CA ILE A 229 10.54 -7.73 -6.04
C ILE A 229 10.66 -9.09 -5.39
N THR A 230 10.59 -9.12 -4.06
CA THR A 230 10.39 -10.34 -3.29
C THR A 230 9.07 -10.27 -2.53
N LEU A 231 8.46 -11.43 -2.31
CA LEU A 231 7.21 -11.54 -1.56
C LEU A 231 7.51 -12.12 -0.18
N HIS A 232 6.91 -11.54 0.84
CA HIS A 232 7.17 -11.89 2.23
C HIS A 232 5.87 -12.08 2.99
N LEU A 233 5.92 -12.92 4.00
CA LEU A 233 4.92 -12.91 5.06
C LEU A 233 5.05 -11.62 5.87
N PRO A 234 3.94 -11.08 6.39
CA PRO A 234 4.02 -10.12 7.45
C PRO A 234 4.83 -10.70 8.59
N CYS A 235 5.87 -9.97 9.01
CA CYS A 235 6.52 -10.25 10.28
C CYS A 235 5.42 -10.41 11.32
N LEU A 236 5.33 -11.58 11.94
CA LEU A 236 4.46 -11.81 13.08
C LEU A 236 5.02 -10.93 14.21
N CYS A 237 4.44 -9.74 14.37
CA CYS A 237 4.77 -8.86 15.48
C CYS A 237 4.39 -9.58 16.77
#